data_AF-A0A1Y1V4B2-F1
#
_entry.id   AF-A0A1Y1V4B2-F1
#
_cell.length_a   1.000
_cell.length_b   1.000
_cell.length_c   1.000
_cell.angle_alpha   90.00
_cell.angle_beta   90.00
_cell.angle_gamma   90.00
#
_symmetry.space_group_name_H-M   'P 1'
#
loop_
_entity.id
_entity.type
_entity.pdbx_description
1 polymer ?
#
loop_
_entity_poly.entity_id
_entity_poly.type
_entity_poly.pdbx_seq_one_letter_code
_entity_poly.pdbx_strand_id
1 'polypeptide(L)'
;MAQRNNPNTPLFYNEYIFRVARDREGSCFVCYKPTNYFLHSSQEPKDWFYVCKNHINDSSFCTRIYSEAEKQARIDAEKKWQQEREEAKKKAGLMSFF
;
A
#
# COMPACT_ATOMS: atom_id res chain seq x y z
N MET A 1 13.11 -20.89 -19.99
CA MET A 1 13.01 -19.85 -21.03
C MET A 1 13.00 -18.49 -20.33
N ALA A 2 14.14 -17.80 -20.33
CA ALA A 2 14.30 -16.52 -19.65
C ALA A 2 13.53 -15.42 -20.40
N GLN A 3 12.48 -14.87 -19.77
CA GLN A 3 11.73 -13.75 -20.33
C GLN A 3 12.48 -12.44 -20.07
N ARG A 4 12.43 -11.58 -21.09
CA ARG A 4 13.24 -10.39 -21.30
C ARG A 4 12.95 -9.32 -20.24
N ASN A 5 14.00 -8.80 -19.61
CA ASN A 5 13.96 -7.68 -18.67
C ASN A 5 13.51 -6.39 -19.40
N ASN A 6 12.23 -6.03 -19.29
CA ASN A 6 11.73 -4.69 -19.66
C ASN A 6 11.82 -3.77 -18.43
N PRO A 7 12.57 -2.65 -18.48
CA PRO A 7 12.77 -1.75 -17.36
C PRO A 7 11.51 -1.01 -16.89
N ASN A 8 10.41 -1.07 -17.65
CA ASN A 8 9.10 -0.49 -17.28
C ASN A 8 8.12 -1.51 -16.69
N THR A 9 8.56 -2.75 -16.45
CA THR A 9 7.70 -3.74 -15.79
C THR A 9 7.71 -3.44 -14.30
N PRO A 10 6.57 -3.14 -13.66
CA PRO A 10 6.55 -3.01 -12.21
C PRO A 10 7.11 -4.31 -11.61
N LEU A 11 8.05 -4.17 -10.67
CA LEU A 11 8.74 -5.29 -10.02
C LEU A 11 7.76 -6.32 -9.43
N PHE A 12 6.53 -5.88 -9.13
CA PHE A 12 5.42 -6.70 -8.71
C PHE A 12 4.24 -6.51 -9.67
N TYR A 13 3.78 -7.60 -10.27
CA TYR A 13 2.56 -7.65 -11.08
C TYR A 13 1.40 -8.14 -10.21
N ASN A 14 0.22 -7.54 -10.35
CA ASN A 14 -0.97 -8.01 -9.66
C ASN A 14 -1.51 -9.27 -10.33
N GLU A 15 -1.40 -10.40 -9.65
CA GLU A 15 -1.85 -11.71 -10.16
C GLU A 15 -3.37 -11.90 -10.09
N TYR A 16 -4.10 -10.99 -9.43
CA TYR A 16 -5.55 -11.04 -9.31
C TYR A 16 -6.26 -10.18 -10.36
N ILE A 17 -7.30 -10.77 -10.94
CA ILE A 17 -8.12 -10.15 -11.95
C ILE A 17 -9.48 -9.76 -11.36
N PHE A 18 -9.85 -8.48 -11.51
CA PHE A 18 -11.14 -7.95 -11.06
C PHE A 18 -12.28 -8.27 -12.03
N ARG A 19 -13.40 -8.74 -11.47
CA ARG A 19 -14.62 -9.11 -12.18
C ARG A 19 -15.87 -8.73 -11.39
N VAL A 20 -16.98 -8.64 -12.12
CA VAL A 20 -18.32 -8.36 -11.57
C VAL A 20 -19.23 -9.52 -11.94
N ALA A 21 -19.82 -10.18 -10.94
CA ALA A 21 -20.84 -11.19 -11.13
C ALA A 21 -22.18 -10.52 -11.49
N ARG A 22 -22.92 -11.12 -12.45
CA ARG A 22 -24.23 -10.60 -12.87
C ARG A 22 -25.37 -11.07 -11.96
N ASP A 23 -25.38 -12.37 -11.67
CA ASP A 23 -26.53 -13.04 -11.05
C ASP A 23 -26.22 -13.63 -9.68
N ARG A 24 -25.02 -13.38 -9.13
CA ARG A 24 -24.61 -13.88 -7.82
C ARG A 24 -24.02 -12.77 -6.98
N GLU A 25 -24.40 -12.77 -5.72
CA GLU A 25 -23.79 -11.97 -4.66
C GLU A 25 -23.06 -12.89 -3.69
N GLY A 26 -22.00 -12.37 -3.09
CA GLY A 26 -21.28 -13.04 -2.00
C GLY A 26 -20.89 -12.05 -0.91
N SER A 27 -20.34 -12.56 0.19
CA SER A 27 -19.87 -11.72 1.29
C SER A 27 -18.45 -11.24 1.01
N CYS A 28 -18.21 -9.94 1.17
CA CYS A 28 -16.86 -9.38 1.08
C CYS A 28 -15.95 -10.06 2.13
N PHE A 29 -14.78 -10.54 1.71
CA PHE A 29 -13.82 -11.21 2.58
C PHE A 29 -13.33 -10.35 3.77
N VAL A 30 -13.43 -9.02 3.68
CA VAL A 30 -12.91 -8.09 4.69
C VAL A 30 -14.00 -7.59 5.66
N CYS A 31 -15.17 -7.12 5.17
CA CYS A 31 -16.25 -6.63 6.04
C CYS A 31 -17.52 -7.49 6.04
N TYR A 32 -17.54 -8.60 5.31
CA TYR A 32 -18.69 -9.50 5.19
C TYR A 32 -19.98 -8.86 4.63
N LYS A 33 -19.92 -7.62 4.14
CA LYS A 33 -21.04 -6.97 3.44
C LYS A 33 -21.28 -7.62 2.08
N PRO A 34 -22.54 -7.67 1.60
CA PRO A 34 -22.87 -8.24 0.30
C PRO A 34 -22.20 -7.46 -0.84
N THR A 35 -21.68 -8.19 -1.81
CA THR A 35 -20.96 -7.64 -2.96
C THR A 35 -21.03 -8.58 -4.17
N ASN A 36 -21.12 -8.02 -5.37
CA ASN A 36 -21.06 -8.76 -6.63
C ASN A 36 -19.67 -8.68 -7.27
N TYR A 37 -18.74 -8.01 -6.60
CA TYR A 37 -17.37 -7.85 -7.04
C TYR A 37 -16.50 -8.98 -6.49
N PHE A 38 -15.69 -9.58 -7.35
CA PHE A 38 -14.77 -10.64 -6.96
C PHE A 38 -13.42 -10.53 -7.66
N LEU A 39 -12.41 -11.09 -7.02
CA LEU A 39 -11.05 -11.26 -7.53
C LEU A 39 -10.82 -12.75 -7.75
N HIS A 40 -10.10 -13.10 -8.81
CA HIS A 40 -9.62 -14.47 -9.04
C HIS A 40 -8.18 -14.45 -9.53
N SER A 41 -7.38 -15.46 -9.16
CA SER A 41 -6.01 -15.56 -9.65
C SER A 41 -5.99 -15.81 -11.17
N SER A 42 -5.00 -15.20 -11.82
CA SER A 42 -4.66 -15.44 -13.22
C SER A 42 -3.83 -16.70 -13.42
N GLN A 43 -3.24 -17.25 -12.36
CA GLN A 43 -2.34 -18.40 -12.38
C GLN A 43 -2.93 -19.59 -11.64
N GLU A 44 -2.34 -20.77 -11.81
CA GLU A 44 -2.72 -21.97 -11.06
C GLU A 44 -1.89 -22.10 -9.77
N PRO A 45 -2.49 -22.55 -8.66
CA PRO A 45 -3.89 -22.96 -8.50
C PRO A 45 -4.86 -21.78 -8.49
N LYS A 46 -6.02 -21.96 -9.13
CA LYS A 46 -7.05 -20.92 -9.22
C LYS A 46 -7.74 -20.75 -7.87
N ASP A 47 -7.60 -19.60 -7.27
CA ASP A 47 -8.39 -19.13 -6.13
C ASP A 47 -9.34 -18.00 -6.57
N TRP A 48 -10.36 -17.74 -5.75
CA TRP A 48 -11.26 -16.63 -5.95
C TRP A 48 -11.92 -16.21 -4.64
N PHE A 49 -12.23 -14.93 -4.50
CA PHE A 49 -12.92 -14.39 -3.33
C PHE A 49 -13.67 -13.10 -3.66
N TYR A 50 -14.74 -12.83 -2.91
CA TYR A 50 -15.53 -11.62 -3.04
C TYR A 50 -14.90 -10.45 -2.26
N VAL A 51 -14.85 -9.25 -2.86
CA VAL A 51 -14.34 -8.02 -2.20
C VAL A 51 -15.15 -6.83 -2.65
N CYS A 52 -15.65 -6.00 -1.73
CA CYS A 52 -16.40 -4.81 -2.10
C CYS A 52 -15.49 -3.70 -2.65
N LYS A 53 -16.06 -2.77 -3.44
CA LYS A 53 -15.34 -1.63 -4.02
C LYS A 53 -14.56 -0.80 -3.00
N ASN A 54 -15.11 -0.63 -1.79
CA ASN A 54 -14.44 0.13 -0.73
C ASN A 54 -13.11 -0.50 -0.33
N HIS A 55 -13.03 -1.83 -0.28
CA HIS A 55 -11.82 -2.55 0.11
C HIS A 55 -10.86 -2.82 -1.06
N ILE A 56 -11.33 -2.77 -2.29
CA ILE A 56 -10.45 -2.85 -3.48
C ILE A 56 -9.64 -1.56 -3.63
N ASN A 57 -10.28 -0.41 -3.41
CA ASN A 57 -9.64 0.90 -3.51
C ASN A 57 -9.08 1.40 -2.17
N ASP A 58 -8.95 0.51 -1.18
CA ASP A 58 -8.53 0.88 0.15
C ASP A 58 -7.03 1.17 0.20
N SER A 59 -6.69 2.46 0.04
CA SER A 59 -5.32 2.95 0.21
C SER A 59 -4.85 2.89 1.67
N SER A 60 -5.76 2.64 2.62
CA SER A 60 -5.47 2.51 4.05
C SER A 60 -5.39 1.07 4.53
N PHE A 61 -5.45 0.08 3.62
CA PHE A 61 -5.32 -1.33 4.01
C PHE A 61 -4.01 -1.56 4.78
N CYS A 62 -4.12 -2.11 5.99
CA CYS A 62 -3.02 -2.25 6.96
C CYS A 62 -2.27 -0.96 7.35
N THR A 63 -2.81 0.22 7.03
CA THR A 63 -2.23 1.51 7.39
C THR A 63 -3.14 2.22 8.37
N ARG A 64 -2.63 2.49 9.58
CA ARG A 64 -3.41 3.23 10.59
C ARG A 64 -3.77 4.62 10.06
N ILE A 65 -5.06 4.93 10.08
CA ILE A 65 -5.55 6.28 9.80
C ILE A 65 -5.28 7.11 11.05
N TYR A 66 -4.35 8.05 10.95
CA TYR A 66 -4.04 9.02 12.00
C TYR A 66 -5.01 10.19 11.93
N SER A 67 -5.45 10.70 13.08
CA SER A 67 -6.11 12.01 13.17
C SER A 67 -5.18 13.12 12.69
N GLU A 68 -5.73 14.27 12.29
CA GLU A 68 -4.89 15.42 11.86
C GLU A 68 -3.90 15.87 12.94
N ALA A 69 -4.31 15.83 14.22
CA ALA A 69 -3.43 16.12 15.35
C ALA A 69 -2.26 15.12 15.45
N GLU A 70 -2.53 13.81 15.30
CA GLU A 70 -1.49 12.78 15.29
C GLU A 70 -0.56 12.90 14.07
N LYS A 71 -1.09 13.24 12.89
CA LYS A 71 -0.28 13.50 11.69
C LYS A 71 0.68 14.66 11.92
N GLN A 72 0.16 15.78 12.42
CA GLN A 72 0.96 16.97 12.69
C GLN A 72 2.06 16.70 13.72
N ALA A 73 1.71 16.02 14.82
CA ALA A 73 2.69 15.64 15.85
C ALA A 73 3.84 14.77 15.28
N ARG A 74 3.55 13.86 14.34
CA ARG A 74 4.58 13.05 13.68
C ARG A 74 5.45 13.86 12.73
N ILE A 75 4.85 14.78 11.97
CA ILE A 75 5.59 15.69 11.10
C ILE A 75 6.54 16.56 11.92
N ASP A 76 6.08 17.08 13.05
CA ASP A 76 6.89 17.93 13.92
C ASP A 76 7.99 17.15 14.64
N ALA A 77 7.71 15.91 15.06
CA ALA A 77 8.72 15.00 15.61
C ALA A 77 9.81 14.68 14.59
N GLU A 78 9.45 14.38 13.34
CA GLU A 78 10.40 14.13 12.26
C GLU A 78 11.25 15.38 11.96
N LYS A 79 10.63 16.57 11.87
CA LYS A 79 11.36 17.83 11.68
C LYS A 79 12.36 18.09 12.81
N LYS A 80 11.96 17.85 14.06
CA LYS A 80 12.84 18.02 15.22
C LYS A 80 14.02 17.06 15.17
N TRP A 81 13.77 15.78 14.86
CA TRP A 81 14.83 14.78 14.68
C TRP A 81 15.81 15.16 13.56
N GLN A 82 15.30 15.67 12.45
CA GLN A 82 16.14 16.14 11.33
C GLN A 82 17.03 17.32 11.75
N GLN A 83 16.48 18.29 12.48
CA GLN A 83 17.24 19.42 13.02
C GLN A 83 18.34 18.95 13.98
N GLU A 84 18.00 18.08 14.93
CA GLU A 84 18.96 17.51 15.89
C GLU A 84 20.09 16.74 15.19
N ARG A 85 19.78 15.97 14.13
CA ARG A 85 20.79 15.29 13.30
C ARG A 85 21.70 16.26 12.56
N GLU A 86 21.16 17.32 11.98
CA GLU A 86 21.95 18.32 11.27
C GLU A 86 22.85 19.11 12.24
N GLU A 87 22.35 19.47 13.43
CA GLU A 87 23.17 20.07 14.48
C GLU A 87 24.25 19.13 14.99
N ALA A 88 23.94 17.84 15.18
CA ALA A 88 24.91 16.83 15.56
C ALA A 88 26.01 16.66 14.49
N LYS A 89 25.65 16.65 13.19
CA LYS A 89 26.62 16.62 12.09
C LYS A 89 27.51 17.88 12.06
N LYS A 90 26.93 19.06 12.29
CA LYS A 90 27.68 20.33 12.38
C LYS A 90 28.65 20.30 13.56
N LYS A 91 28.20 19.87 14.75
CA LYS A 91 29.03 19.73 15.96
C LYS A 91 30.11 18.68 15.81
N ALA A 92 29.84 17.59 15.08
CA ALA A 92 30.81 16.54 14.79
C ALA A 92 31.84 16.92 13.70
N GLY A 93 31.81 18.16 13.17
CA GLY A 93 32.77 18.64 12.18
C GLY A 93 32.59 18.03 10.78
N LEU A 94 31.50 17.30 10.52
CA LEU A 94 31.26 16.66 9.21
C LEU A 94 30.80 17.64 8.12
N MET A 95 30.56 18.90 8.48
CA MET A 95 30.13 20.00 7.60
C MET A 95 31.22 21.07 7.41
N SER A 96 32.45 20.85 7.89
CA SER A 96 33.55 21.81 7.79
C SER A 96 34.72 21.28 6.95
N PHE A 97 34.51 21.04 5.66
CA PHE A 97 35.58 20.90 4.67
C PHE A 97 35.07 21.26 3.26
N PHE A 98 34.77 22.54 3.04
CA PHE A 98 34.98 23.26 1.77
C PHE A 98 35.09 24.75 2.08
#